data_AF-A0A2A3EPM8-F1
#
_entry.id   AF-A0A2A3EPM8-F1
#
_cell.length_a   1.000
_cell.length_b   1.000
_cell.length_c   1.000
_cell.angle_alpha   90.00
_cell.angle_beta   90.00
_cell.angle_gamma   90.00
#
_symmetry.space_group_name_H-M   'P 1'
#
loop_
_entity.id
_entity.type
_entity.pdbx_description
1 polymer ?
#
loop_
_entity_poly.entity_id
_entity_poly.type
_entity_poly.pdbx_seq_one_letter_code
_entity_poly.pdbx_strand_id
1 'polypeptide(L)'
;MGKAKRFKERSMKMEDEGNHGNDDTRCFILSTLAALQWSRVSCVLCRAPMLVFDRYPLVDGTFFLSPRQHSSACAEVKVEGRTQFLSAVCMSCLEGSGGQPVRCRCCTQPWDGSSLVLGTMYSYDIFAAMPCCTERLKCVRFSLQLC
;
A
#
# COMPACT_ATOMS: atom_id res chain seq x y z
N MET A 1 6.38 -38.70 -28.42
CA MET A 1 6.86 -37.34 -28.06
C MET A 1 5.62 -36.45 -27.94
N GLY A 2 5.11 -36.05 -26.77
CA GLY A 2 5.78 -35.31 -25.68
C GLY A 2 6.06 -33.89 -26.18
N LYS A 3 5.39 -32.82 -25.75
CA LYS A 3 5.20 -32.37 -24.36
C LYS A 3 3.90 -31.57 -24.19
N ALA A 4 3.07 -32.00 -23.25
CA ALA A 4 1.96 -31.22 -22.71
C ALA A 4 2.48 -29.97 -21.98
N LYS A 5 1.79 -28.84 -22.20
CA LYS A 5 2.02 -27.57 -21.52
C LYS A 5 1.85 -27.77 -20.02
N ARG A 6 2.95 -27.68 -19.29
CA ARG A 6 2.98 -27.76 -17.82
C ARG A 6 2.39 -26.46 -17.28
N PHE A 7 1.10 -26.49 -16.97
CA PHE A 7 0.46 -25.48 -16.13
C PHE A 7 1.17 -25.52 -14.78
N LYS A 8 1.93 -24.48 -14.46
CA LYS A 8 2.67 -24.41 -13.19
C LYS A 8 1.71 -23.88 -12.13
N GLU A 9 0.87 -24.80 -11.64
CA GLU A 9 0.20 -24.70 -10.34
C GLU A 9 1.26 -24.37 -9.29
N ARG A 10 1.23 -23.13 -8.79
CA ARG A 10 2.04 -22.74 -7.65
C ARG A 10 1.30 -23.23 -6.41
N SER A 11 1.69 -24.41 -5.96
CA SER A 11 1.71 -24.85 -4.55
C SER A 11 0.83 -24.01 -3.62
N MET A 12 -0.44 -24.40 -3.54
CA MET A 12 -1.33 -24.07 -2.43
C MET A 12 -0.71 -24.69 -1.18
N LYS A 13 0.01 -23.89 -0.40
CA LYS A 13 0.29 -24.22 0.99
C LYS A 13 -1.07 -24.16 1.71
N MET A 14 -1.60 -25.31 2.11
CA MET A 14 -2.57 -25.35 3.19
C MET A 14 -1.84 -24.94 4.47
N GLU A 15 -1.89 -23.65 4.78
CA GLU A 15 -1.88 -23.21 6.16
C GLU A 15 -3.35 -23.01 6.51
N ASP A 16 -3.88 -24.02 7.21
CA ASP A 16 -5.19 -24.04 7.86
C ASP A 16 -5.19 -23.02 9.03
N GLU A 17 -5.08 -21.74 8.69
CA GLU A 17 -5.34 -20.56 9.52
C GLU A 17 -6.34 -19.71 8.73
N GLY A 18 -7.47 -20.34 8.41
CA GLY A 18 -8.35 -19.93 7.32
C GLY A 18 -8.92 -18.54 7.52
N ASN A 19 -8.83 -17.67 6.52
CA ASN A 19 -9.66 -16.47 6.33
C ASN A 19 -9.72 -15.39 7.45
N HIS A 20 -9.26 -15.66 8.67
CA HIS A 20 -9.42 -14.79 9.85
C HIS A 20 -8.51 -13.56 9.77
N GLY A 21 -7.24 -13.72 9.38
CA GLY A 21 -6.30 -12.60 9.29
C GLY A 21 -6.68 -11.52 8.26
N ASN A 22 -7.43 -11.91 7.22
CA ASN A 22 -7.97 -10.96 6.25
C ASN A 22 -9.18 -10.20 6.82
N ASP A 23 -10.00 -10.84 7.66
CA ASP A 23 -11.14 -10.18 8.29
C ASP A 23 -10.72 -9.25 9.42
N ASP A 24 -9.71 -9.62 10.22
CA ASP A 24 -9.12 -8.75 11.25
C ASP A 24 -8.55 -7.48 10.64
N THR A 25 -7.83 -7.61 9.53
CA THR A 25 -7.29 -6.48 8.77
C THR A 25 -8.41 -5.57 8.25
N ARG A 26 -9.48 -6.16 7.71
CA ARG A 26 -10.65 -5.42 7.24
C ARG A 26 -11.31 -4.65 8.37
N CYS A 27 -11.60 -5.35 9.47
CA CYS A 27 -12.23 -4.78 10.66
C CYS A 27 -11.39 -3.65 11.23
N PHE A 28 -10.06 -3.79 11.28
CA PHE A 28 -9.14 -2.74 11.71
C PHE A 28 -9.24 -1.49 10.84
N ILE A 29 -9.20 -1.64 9.51
CA ILE A 29 -9.26 -0.52 8.57
C ILE A 29 -10.63 0.17 8.64
N LEU A 30 -11.72 -0.60 8.57
CA LEU A 30 -13.07 -0.06 8.58
C LEU A 30 -13.42 0.60 9.92
N SER A 31 -13.02 0.02 11.05
CA SER A 31 -13.24 0.63 12.37
C SER A 31 -12.45 1.94 12.54
N THR A 32 -11.19 1.96 12.08
CA THR A 32 -10.36 3.17 12.07
C THR A 32 -11.03 4.29 11.26
N LEU A 33 -11.45 3.98 10.03
CA LEU A 33 -12.06 4.97 9.14
C LEU A 33 -13.44 5.40 9.62
N ALA A 34 -14.24 4.49 10.18
CA ALA A 34 -15.54 4.80 10.78
C ALA A 34 -15.40 5.73 11.99
N ALA A 35 -14.41 5.52 12.86
CA ALA A 35 -14.11 6.41 13.98
C ALA A 35 -13.76 7.85 13.54
N LEU A 36 -13.16 7.98 12.35
CA LEU A 36 -12.87 9.26 11.70
C LEU A 36 -14.03 9.80 10.85
N GLN A 37 -15.12 9.03 10.70
CA GLN A 37 -16.24 9.29 9.77
C GLN A 37 -15.81 9.43 8.31
N TRP A 38 -14.80 8.66 7.88
CA TRP A 38 -14.27 8.69 6.53
C TRP A 38 -14.85 7.57 5.65
N SER A 39 -15.62 7.93 4.63
CA SER A 39 -16.06 7.04 3.55
C SER A 39 -15.15 7.07 2.32
N ARG A 40 -14.15 7.97 2.34
CA ARG A 40 -13.18 8.18 1.27
C ARG A 40 -11.81 8.41 1.88
N VAL A 41 -10.79 7.92 1.21
CA VAL A 41 -9.38 8.18 1.53
C VAL A 41 -8.68 8.83 0.35
N SER A 42 -7.60 9.55 0.59
CA SER A 42 -6.83 10.18 -0.49
C SER A 42 -5.59 9.37 -0.82
N CYS A 43 -5.34 9.13 -2.11
CA CYS A 43 -4.07 8.60 -2.54
C CYS A 43 -2.95 9.55 -2.10
N VAL A 44 -1.94 9.03 -1.40
CA VAL A 44 -0.87 9.87 -0.89
C VAL A 44 -0.07 10.49 -2.04
N LEU A 45 0.08 9.81 -3.18
CA LEU A 45 0.87 10.30 -4.31
C LEU A 45 0.15 11.38 -5.13
N CYS A 46 -1.04 11.07 -5.65
CA CYS A 46 -1.76 11.97 -6.58
C CYS A 46 -2.89 12.75 -5.92
N ARG A 47 -3.15 12.55 -4.62
CA ARG A 47 -4.27 13.13 -3.86
C ARG A 47 -5.67 12.81 -4.40
N ALA A 48 -5.78 11.93 -5.39
CA ALA A 48 -7.06 11.48 -5.90
C ALA A 48 -7.89 10.81 -4.79
N PRO A 49 -9.18 11.18 -4.62
CA PRO A 49 -10.05 10.55 -3.64
C PRO A 49 -10.46 9.16 -4.10
N MET A 50 -10.38 8.18 -3.20
CA MET A 50 -10.77 6.78 -3.41
C MET A 50 -11.92 6.43 -2.47
N LEU A 51 -12.91 5.69 -2.97
CA LEU A 51 -14.00 5.17 -2.16
C LEU A 51 -13.49 4.04 -1.27
N VAL A 52 -14.06 3.94 -0.08
CA VAL A 52 -13.82 2.82 0.85
C VAL A 52 -15.01 1.86 0.75
N PHE A 53 -14.72 0.62 0.35
CA PHE A 53 -15.70 -0.45 0.24
C PHE A 53 -15.73 -1.31 1.51
N ASP A 54 -16.87 -1.95 1.78
CA ASP A 54 -17.09 -2.87 2.91
C ASP A 54 -16.59 -4.31 2.64
N ARG A 55 -16.27 -4.58 1.37
CA ARG A 55 -15.75 -5.85 0.87
C ARG A 55 -14.42 -5.63 0.15
N TYR A 56 -13.61 -6.68 0.11
CA TYR A 56 -12.35 -6.64 -0.61
C TYR A 56 -12.55 -6.52 -2.12
N PRO A 57 -11.71 -5.73 -2.82
CA PRO A 57 -10.68 -4.82 -2.29
C PRO A 57 -11.31 -3.59 -1.60
N LEU A 58 -10.80 -3.18 -0.43
CA LEU A 58 -11.39 -2.05 0.33
C LEU A 58 -11.23 -0.69 -0.36
N VAL A 59 -10.28 -0.56 -1.27
CA VAL A 59 -10.03 0.62 -2.11
C VAL A 59 -9.51 0.15 -3.46
N ASP A 60 -9.64 0.98 -4.50
CA ASP A 60 -9.01 0.78 -5.81
C ASP A 60 -7.50 1.09 -5.75
N GLY A 61 -6.79 0.31 -4.95
CA GLY A 61 -5.41 0.58 -4.55
C GLY A 61 -4.94 -0.36 -3.45
N THR A 62 -3.99 0.11 -2.65
CA THR A 62 -3.46 -0.63 -1.49
C THR A 62 -3.36 0.28 -0.28
N PHE A 63 -3.58 -0.28 0.90
CA PHE A 63 -3.30 0.39 2.17
C PHE A 63 -1.90 0.02 2.66
N PHE A 64 -1.31 0.90 3.46
CA PHE A 64 -0.10 0.59 4.20
C PHE A 64 -0.01 1.41 5.48
N LEU A 65 0.67 0.86 6.48
CA LEU A 65 1.05 1.54 7.69
C LEU A 65 2.45 2.11 7.55
N SER A 66 2.64 3.37 7.93
CA SER A 66 3.96 3.97 8.04
C SER A 66 4.11 4.64 9.40
N PRO A 67 5.29 4.59 10.04
CA PRO A 67 5.58 5.43 11.19
C PRO A 67 5.64 6.93 10.83
N ARG A 68 5.55 7.28 9.55
CA ARG A 68 5.63 8.65 9.03
C ARG A 68 4.30 9.08 8.45
N GLN A 69 3.91 10.32 8.77
CA GLN A 69 2.76 10.94 8.15
C GLN A 69 3.15 11.44 6.76
N HIS A 70 2.76 10.69 5.73
CA HIS A 70 3.02 11.10 4.36
C HIS A 70 2.16 12.31 3.97
N SER A 71 0.88 12.28 4.32
CA SER A 71 -0.11 13.33 4.03
C SER A 71 -0.90 13.68 5.29
N SER A 72 -1.40 14.91 5.39
CA SER A 72 -2.36 15.29 6.43
C SER A 72 -3.67 14.50 6.35
N ALA A 73 -3.94 13.87 5.20
CA ALA A 73 -5.10 12.99 4.98
C ALA A 73 -4.85 11.51 5.34
N CYS A 74 -3.73 11.19 6.02
CA CYS A 74 -3.50 9.86 6.57
C CYS A 74 -4.18 9.72 7.94
N ALA A 75 -4.77 8.55 8.21
CA ALA A 75 -5.40 8.27 9.49
C ALA A 75 -4.34 7.88 10.53
N GLU A 76 -4.24 8.62 11.64
CA GLU A 76 -3.37 8.26 12.75
C GLU A 76 -3.96 7.08 13.53
N VAL A 77 -3.16 6.04 13.74
CA VAL A 77 -3.54 4.82 14.44
C VAL A 77 -2.46 4.42 15.45
N LYS A 78 -2.86 3.74 16.53
CA LYS A 78 -1.91 3.11 17.46
C LYS A 78 -1.90 1.61 17.24
N VAL A 79 -0.76 1.08 16.82
CA VAL A 79 -0.55 -0.35 16.60
C VAL A 79 0.63 -0.77 17.47
N GLU A 80 0.42 -1.77 18.32
CA GLU A 80 1.43 -2.26 19.28
C GLU A 80 2.04 -1.15 20.17
N GLY A 81 1.22 -0.17 20.56
CA GLY A 81 1.66 0.96 21.39
C GLY A 81 2.48 2.01 20.64
N ARG A 82 2.68 1.87 19.32
CA ARG A 82 3.37 2.85 18.47
C ARG A 82 2.38 3.61 17.60
N THR A 83 2.55 4.92 17.49
CA THR A 83 1.81 5.73 16.52
C THR A 83 2.28 5.39 15.11
N GLN A 84 1.32 5.07 14.25
CA GLN A 84 1.50 4.82 12.82
C GLN A 84 0.40 5.57 12.04
N PHE A 85 0.58 5.68 10.74
CA PHE A 85 -0.32 6.37 9.84
C PHE A 85 -0.81 5.40 8.78
N LEU A 86 -2.10 5.10 8.80
CA LEU A 86 -2.78 4.36 7.76
C LEU A 86 -2.90 5.26 6.52
N SER A 87 -2.23 4.82 5.47
CA SER A 87 -2.03 5.54 4.22
C SER A 87 -2.50 4.68 3.05
N ALA A 88 -2.88 5.31 1.93
CA ALA A 88 -3.37 4.60 0.76
C ALA A 88 -2.70 5.09 -0.53
N VAL A 89 -2.46 4.18 -1.47
CA VAL A 89 -2.00 4.49 -2.85
C VAL A 89 -3.00 3.91 -3.84
N CYS A 90 -3.45 4.70 -4.81
CA CYS A 90 -4.35 4.22 -5.86
C CYS A 90 -3.65 3.30 -6.86
N MET A 91 -4.44 2.45 -7.52
CA MET A 91 -4.01 1.54 -8.57
C MET A 91 -3.19 2.26 -9.65
N SER A 92 -3.64 3.41 -10.15
CA SER A 92 -2.92 4.15 -11.20
C SER A 92 -1.53 4.61 -10.76
N CYS A 93 -1.34 4.95 -9.49
CA CYS A 93 -0.02 5.35 -8.97
C CYS A 93 0.88 4.14 -8.70
N LEU A 94 0.30 2.99 -8.33
CA LEU A 94 1.04 1.73 -8.16
C LEU A 94 1.58 1.23 -9.51
N GLU A 95 0.78 1.32 -10.56
CA GLU A 95 1.13 0.88 -11.91
C GLU A 95 1.98 1.89 -12.70
N GLY A 96 2.20 3.09 -12.16
CA GLY A 96 2.87 4.18 -12.88
C GLY A 96 2.05 4.81 -14.01
N SER A 97 0.78 4.41 -14.18
CA SER A 97 -0.17 4.91 -15.19
C SER A 97 -0.79 6.27 -14.84
N GLY A 98 -0.61 6.75 -13.60
CA GLY A 98 -1.23 7.96 -13.05
C GLY A 98 -0.63 9.28 -13.51
N GLY A 99 -0.43 9.49 -14.82
CA GLY A 99 -0.11 10.76 -15.48
C GLY A 99 1.24 11.43 -15.15
N GLN A 100 1.76 11.27 -13.93
CA GLN A 100 3.06 11.75 -13.45
C GLN A 100 3.65 10.68 -12.53
N PRO A 101 4.55 9.81 -13.03
CA PRO A 101 5.16 8.78 -12.21
C PRO A 101 5.98 9.45 -11.12
N VAL A 102 5.86 8.95 -9.90
CA VAL A 102 6.60 9.47 -8.78
C VAL A 102 8.05 9.05 -8.94
N ARG A 103 8.97 10.00 -9.02
CA ARG A 103 10.39 9.73 -9.29
C ARG A 103 11.23 10.00 -8.06
N CYS A 104 12.31 9.25 -7.94
CA CYS A 104 13.37 9.59 -7.01
C CYS A 104 14.07 10.88 -7.48
N ARG A 105 14.23 11.89 -6.64
CA ARG A 105 15.09 13.07 -6.90
C ARG A 105 16.59 12.73 -7.02
N CYS A 106 17.08 11.65 -6.41
CA CYS A 106 18.49 11.25 -6.48
C CYS A 106 18.85 10.61 -7.82
N CYS A 107 18.09 9.60 -8.28
CA CYS A 107 18.39 8.86 -9.51
C CYS A 107 17.37 9.06 -10.63
N THR A 108 16.29 9.83 -10.41
CA THR A 108 15.19 10.10 -11.37
C THR A 108 14.38 8.88 -11.81
N GLN A 109 14.72 7.70 -11.29
CA GLN A 109 14.02 6.45 -11.56
C GLN A 109 12.59 6.55 -11.04
N PRO A 110 11.59 6.18 -11.85
CA PRO A 110 10.22 6.09 -11.38
C PRO A 110 10.11 5.03 -10.29
N TRP A 111 9.33 5.33 -9.26
CA TRP A 111 8.91 4.36 -8.27
C TRP A 111 7.98 3.35 -8.94
N ASP A 112 8.26 2.08 -8.70
CA ASP A 112 7.50 0.96 -9.22
C ASP A 112 6.78 0.27 -8.07
N GLY A 113 5.46 0.36 -8.06
CA GLY A 113 4.59 -0.30 -7.10
C GLY A 113 3.91 -1.54 -7.65
N SER A 114 4.25 -1.99 -8.87
CA SER A 114 3.49 -3.03 -9.59
C SER A 114 3.58 -4.42 -8.92
N SER A 115 4.56 -4.63 -8.04
CA SER A 115 4.69 -5.86 -7.26
C SER A 115 3.79 -5.92 -6.03
N LEU A 116 3.18 -4.79 -5.64
CA LEU A 116 2.28 -4.72 -4.50
C LEU A 116 0.91 -5.30 -4.87
N VAL A 117 0.34 -6.08 -3.96
CA VAL A 117 -0.97 -6.68 -4.12
C VAL A 117 -2.03 -5.61 -3.88
N LEU A 118 -3.00 -5.52 -4.79
CA LEU A 118 -4.14 -4.63 -4.68
C LEU A 118 -5.14 -5.16 -3.65
N GLY A 119 -5.83 -4.25 -2.98
CA GLY A 119 -6.86 -4.60 -1.99
C GLY A 119 -6.33 -5.16 -0.67
N THR A 120 -5.02 -5.20 -0.47
CA THR A 120 -4.40 -5.61 0.80
C THR A 120 -4.01 -4.39 1.65
N MET A 121 -3.50 -4.67 2.85
CA MET A 121 -2.82 -3.71 3.70
C MET A 121 -1.43 -4.22 4.09
N TYR A 122 -0.42 -3.37 3.92
CA TYR A 122 0.94 -3.64 4.36
C TYR A 122 1.21 -3.03 5.72
N SER A 123 1.79 -3.80 6.65
CA SER A 123 2.19 -3.31 7.98
C SER A 123 3.52 -2.54 7.99
N TYR A 124 3.99 -2.08 6.83
CA TYR A 124 5.26 -1.38 6.66
C TYR A 124 5.17 -0.28 5.59
N ASP A 125 6.10 0.67 5.67
CA ASP A 125 6.22 1.75 4.70
C ASP A 125 6.69 1.23 3.35
N ILE A 126 5.78 1.18 2.38
CA ILE A 126 6.03 0.64 1.04
C ILE A 126 7.02 1.51 0.23
N PHE A 127 7.18 2.79 0.56
CA PHE A 127 8.14 3.67 -0.12
C PHE A 127 9.56 3.50 0.44
N ALA A 128 9.69 3.13 1.71
CA ALA A 128 10.96 2.80 2.34
C ALA A 128 11.42 1.39 1.98
N ALA A 129 10.50 0.44 1.81
CA ALA A 129 10.80 -0.95 1.48
C ALA A 129 11.28 -1.16 0.02
N MET A 130 11.02 -0.21 -0.88
CA MET A 130 11.38 -0.29 -2.30
C MET A 130 12.34 0.84 -2.72
N PRO A 131 13.61 0.80 -2.28
CA PRO A 131 14.60 1.80 -2.65
C PRO A 131 15.12 1.56 -4.08
N CYS A 132 15.23 2.64 -4.87
CA CYS A 132 15.77 2.59 -6.23
C CYS A 132 17.29 2.86 -6.32
N CYS A 133 17.92 3.42 -5.28
CA CYS A 133 19.37 3.70 -5.25
C CYS A 133 19.90 3.79 -3.80
N THR A 134 21.23 3.74 -3.62
CA THR A 134 21.85 3.83 -2.29
C THR A 134 21.58 5.17 -1.59
N GLU A 135 21.48 6.25 -2.36
CA GLU A 135 21.16 7.58 -1.82
C GLU A 135 19.73 7.68 -1.27
N ARG A 136 18.81 6.88 -1.83
CA ARG A 136 17.44 6.74 -1.32
C ARG A 136 17.42 6.15 0.09
N LEU A 137 18.30 5.19 0.38
CA LEU A 137 18.44 4.59 1.71
C LEU A 137 18.92 5.60 2.77
N LYS A 138 19.69 6.61 2.34
CA LYS A 138 20.18 7.68 3.21
C LYS A 138 19.17 8.81 3.40
N CYS A 139 18.13 8.89 2.57
CA CYS A 139 17.18 9.98 2.68
C CYS A 139 16.29 9.81 3.90
N VAL A 140 16.48 10.69 4.90
CA VAL A 140 15.70 10.68 6.15
C VAL A 140 14.35 11.41 6.05
N ARG A 141 14.10 12.11 4.92
CA ARG A 141 12.87 12.86 4.65
C ARG A 141 12.08 12.21 3.50
N PHE A 142 11.13 11.35 3.85
CA PHE A 142 10.17 10.77 2.91
C PHE A 142 8.83 11.53 2.90
N SER A 143 8.88 12.87 2.85
CA SER A 143 7.70 13.64 2.44
C SER A 143 7.39 13.28 0.98
N LEU A 144 6.11 13.14 0.64
CA LEU A 144 5.56 12.54 -0.59
C LEU A 144 6.06 13.06 -1.95
N GLN A 145 6.99 14.00 -1.98
CA GLN A 145 7.84 14.24 -3.14
C GLN A 145 9.18 13.57 -2.88
N LEU A 146 9.19 12.27 -3.12
CA LEU A 146 10.33 11.36 -3.02
C LEU A 146 11.66 12.09 -3.27
N CYS A 147 12.56 12.15 -2.27
CA CYS A 147 14.01 12.19 -2.53
C CYS A 147 14.37 11.29 -3.71
#